data_AF-A0A920SLE6-F1
#
_entry.id   AF-A0A920SLE6-F1
#
_cell.length_a   1.000
_cell.length_b   1.000
_cell.length_c   1.000
_cell.angle_alpha   90.00
_cell.angle_beta   90.00
_cell.angle_gamma   90.00
#
_symmetry.space_group_name_H-M   'P 1'
#
loop_
_entity.id
_entity.type
_entity.pdbx_description
1 polymer ?
#
loop_
_entity_poly.entity_id
_entity_poly.type
_entity_poly.pdbx_seq_one_letter_code
_entity_poly.pdbx_strand_id
1 'polypeptide(L)'
;MSDDGEPHGTAGRPMLSVLLHSEVGEIVTVCARYFGGVKLGTGGLSRAYAGGVKLLLQTLPTESKIKRVRITVRVAYPHVENLQRLLEDLEALVEHEDYGEEVRYQIAVPATTLETLREQLAQLTSGEGVLE
;
A
#
# COMPACT_ATOMS: atom_id res chain seq x y z
N MET A 1 -3.44 6.51 20.23
CA MET A 1 -4.87 6.28 20.54
C MET A 1 -5.30 7.26 21.62
N SER A 2 -6.53 7.75 21.59
CA SER A 2 -7.09 8.69 22.58
C SER A 2 -8.52 8.28 22.93
N ASP A 3 -8.91 8.50 24.18
CA ASP A 3 -10.30 8.35 24.65
C ASP A 3 -11.06 9.68 24.71
N ASP A 4 -10.38 10.81 24.48
CA ASP A 4 -10.95 12.17 24.37
C ASP A 4 -12.12 12.50 25.33
N GLY A 5 -11.86 12.37 26.64
CA GLY A 5 -12.85 12.67 27.69
C GLY A 5 -13.78 11.51 28.07
N GLU A 6 -13.74 10.39 27.35
CA GLU A 6 -14.37 9.13 27.78
C GLU A 6 -13.58 8.46 28.92
N PRO A 7 -14.21 7.57 29.70
CA PRO A 7 -13.49 6.75 30.66
C PRO A 7 -12.35 5.99 29.99
N HIS A 8 -11.19 5.98 30.65
CA HIS A 8 -9.95 5.41 30.12
C HIS A 8 -10.15 3.98 29.60
N GLY A 9 -9.73 3.74 28.36
CA GLY A 9 -9.76 2.45 27.68
C GLY A 9 -11.12 2.03 27.14
N THR A 10 -12.12 2.92 27.11
CA THR A 10 -13.47 2.58 26.64
C THR A 10 -13.80 3.05 25.23
N ALA A 11 -12.95 3.89 24.61
CA ALA A 11 -13.17 4.37 23.25
C ALA A 11 -12.00 4.01 22.32
N GLY A 12 -10.83 4.62 22.52
CA GLY A 12 -9.68 4.51 21.63
C GLY A 12 -9.14 3.09 21.52
N ARG A 13 -8.99 2.39 22.65
CA ARG A 13 -8.46 1.01 22.67
C ARG A 13 -9.41 0.01 21.97
N PRO A 14 -10.73 -0.01 22.24
CA PRO A 14 -11.67 -0.86 21.50
C PRO A 14 -11.67 -0.61 19.99
N MET A 15 -11.61 0.65 19.54
CA MET A 15 -11.53 0.98 18.11
C MET A 15 -10.24 0.46 17.48
N LEU A 16 -9.09 0.69 18.13
CA LEU A 16 -7.80 0.21 17.65
C LEU A 16 -7.75 -1.32 17.56
N SER A 17 -8.30 -2.02 18.55
CA SER A 17 -8.39 -3.48 18.51
C SER A 17 -9.16 -3.97 17.29
N VAL A 18 -10.21 -3.28 16.85
CA VAL A 18 -10.92 -3.65 15.61
C VAL A 18 -10.04 -3.44 14.39
N LEU A 19 -9.36 -2.28 14.27
CA LEU A 19 -8.49 -1.99 13.14
C LEU A 19 -7.33 -2.98 13.01
N LEU A 20 -6.69 -3.35 14.12
CA LEU A 20 -5.56 -4.30 14.11
C LEU A 20 -5.93 -5.69 13.59
N HIS A 21 -7.20 -6.09 13.67
CA HIS A 21 -7.70 -7.37 13.17
C HIS A 21 -8.48 -7.24 11.85
N SER A 22 -8.46 -6.06 11.23
CA SER A 22 -9.19 -5.80 10.00
C SER A 22 -8.42 -6.14 8.72
N GLU A 23 -7.11 -6.43 8.84
CA GLU A 23 -6.18 -6.62 7.70
C GLU A 23 -6.06 -5.40 6.77
N VAL A 24 -6.63 -4.25 7.16
CA VAL A 24 -6.52 -2.98 6.44
C VAL A 24 -5.42 -2.12 7.06
N GLY A 25 -4.40 -1.83 6.26
CA GLY A 25 -3.31 -0.92 6.61
C GLY A 25 -3.64 0.55 6.29
N GLU A 26 -2.77 1.46 6.76
CA GLU A 26 -2.79 2.89 6.38
C GLU A 26 -4.13 3.61 6.61
N ILE A 27 -4.79 3.26 7.71
CA ILE A 27 -6.09 3.80 8.09
C ILE A 27 -6.02 4.51 9.45
N VAL A 28 -6.82 5.57 9.58
CA VAL A 28 -7.14 6.23 10.85
C VAL A 28 -8.66 6.27 11.01
N THR A 29 -9.13 6.14 12.24
CA THR A 29 -10.56 6.29 12.55
C THR A 29 -10.77 7.34 13.63
N VAL A 30 -11.85 8.10 13.47
CA VAL A 30 -12.33 9.09 14.42
C VAL A 30 -13.81 8.83 14.65
N CYS A 31 -14.23 8.86 15.91
CA CYS A 31 -15.63 8.70 16.27
C CYS A 31 -16.12 9.97 16.97
N ALA A 32 -17.15 10.60 16.42
CA ALA A 32 -17.86 11.69 17.07
C ALA A 32 -19.06 11.12 17.83
N ARG A 33 -19.10 11.35 19.13
CA ARG A 33 -20.20 10.89 20.00
C ARG A 33 -20.97 12.08 20.55
N TYR A 34 -22.29 12.03 20.42
CA TYR A 34 -23.22 12.94 21.06
C TYR A 34 -23.91 12.24 22.23
N PHE A 35 -23.91 12.85 23.42
CA PHE A 35 -24.52 12.25 24.60
C PHE A 35 -26.06 12.28 24.50
N GLY A 36 -26.69 11.10 24.51
CA GLY A 36 -28.14 10.94 24.34
C GLY A 36 -28.96 10.94 25.63
N GLY A 37 -28.43 11.45 26.75
CA GLY A 37 -29.15 11.53 28.03
C GLY A 37 -29.08 10.26 28.92
N VAL A 38 -28.60 9.13 28.40
CA VAL A 38 -28.44 7.88 29.16
C VAL A 38 -26.99 7.41 29.14
N LYS A 39 -26.47 7.04 30.32
CA LYS A 39 -25.11 6.49 30.47
C LYS A 39 -25.09 5.01 30.07
N LEU A 40 -24.12 4.63 29.23
CA LEU A 40 -23.96 3.26 28.75
C LEU A 40 -23.12 2.36 29.69
N GLY A 41 -22.41 2.97 30.64
CA GLY A 41 -21.36 2.29 31.41
C GLY A 41 -20.15 1.93 30.54
N THR A 42 -19.06 1.48 31.16
CA THR A 42 -17.79 1.20 30.47
C THR A 42 -17.93 0.12 29.40
N GLY A 43 -18.60 -1.00 29.71
CA GLY A 43 -18.83 -2.07 28.74
C GLY A 43 -19.75 -1.68 27.58
N GLY A 44 -20.71 -0.77 27.81
CA GLY A 44 -21.56 -0.23 26.76
C GLY A 44 -20.79 0.68 25.82
N LEU A 45 -19.93 1.56 26.35
CA LEU A 45 -19.06 2.42 25.56
C LEU A 45 -18.10 1.61 24.69
N SER A 46 -17.39 0.64 25.28
CA SER A 46 -16.46 -0.19 24.54
C SER A 46 -17.13 -0.92 23.37
N ARG A 47 -18.36 -1.40 23.56
CA ARG A 47 -19.14 -2.04 22.48
C ARG A 47 -19.60 -1.04 21.42
N ALA A 48 -20.02 0.16 21.81
CA ALA A 48 -20.47 1.18 20.87
C ALA A 48 -19.32 1.65 19.95
N TYR A 49 -18.17 2.01 20.53
CA TYR A 49 -17.01 2.48 19.78
C TYR A 49 -16.43 1.39 18.87
N ALA A 50 -16.23 0.17 19.38
CA ALA A 50 -15.76 -0.94 18.54
C ALA A 50 -16.79 -1.31 17.45
N GLY A 51 -18.09 -1.33 17.80
CA GLY A 51 -19.17 -1.65 16.88
C GLY A 51 -19.26 -0.67 15.71
N GLY A 52 -19.10 0.63 15.97
CA GLY A 52 -19.09 1.66 14.93
C GLY A 52 -17.97 1.45 13.91
N VAL A 53 -16.74 1.17 14.37
CA VAL A 53 -15.61 0.88 13.48
C VAL A 53 -15.83 -0.41 12.67
N LYS A 54 -16.40 -1.46 13.28
CA LYS A 54 -16.74 -2.70 12.56
C LYS A 54 -17.71 -2.45 11.42
N LEU A 55 -18.77 -1.67 11.66
CA LEU A 55 -19.75 -1.33 10.63
C LEU A 55 -19.12 -0.51 9.50
N LEU A 56 -18.23 0.44 9.82
CA LEU A 56 -17.50 1.20 8.83
C LEU A 56 -16.66 0.29 7.93
N LEU A 57 -15.88 -0.62 8.52
CA LEU A 57 -15.01 -1.53 7.78
C LEU A 57 -15.76 -2.45 6.81
N GLN A 58 -17.02 -2.82 7.10
CA GLN A 58 -17.83 -3.65 6.20
C GLN A 58 -18.16 -2.97 4.86
N THR A 59 -18.07 -1.64 4.81
CA THR A 59 -18.42 -0.85 3.62
C THR A 59 -17.23 -0.05 3.08
N LEU A 60 -16.06 -0.20 3.69
CA LEU A 60 -14.86 0.54 3.32
C LEU A 60 -14.27 -0.07 2.04
N PRO A 61 -14.19 0.66 0.91
CA PRO A 61 -13.46 0.20 -0.26
C PRO A 61 -11.96 0.11 0.07
N THR A 62 -11.32 -0.97 -0.36
CA THR A 62 -9.89 -1.22 -0.16
C THR A 62 -9.21 -1.54 -1.47
N GLU A 63 -7.90 -1.26 -1.52
CA GLU A 63 -7.04 -1.62 -2.63
C GLU A 63 -5.72 -2.19 -2.08
N SER A 64 -5.13 -3.12 -2.82
CA SER A 64 -3.84 -3.70 -2.47
C SER A 64 -2.73 -2.66 -2.53
N LYS A 65 -2.05 -2.43 -1.40
CA LYS A 65 -0.85 -1.61 -1.38
C LYS A 65 0.38 -2.44 -1.73
N ILE A 66 0.91 -2.25 -2.93
CA ILE A 66 2.16 -2.90 -3.38
C ILE A 66 3.34 -2.02 -3.00
N LYS A 67 4.28 -2.57 -2.22
CA LYS A 67 5.57 -1.91 -1.96
C LYS A 67 6.41 -1.95 -3.22
N ARG A 68 6.71 -0.77 -3.76
CA ARG A 68 7.54 -0.61 -4.97
C ARG A 68 8.92 -0.07 -4.64
N VAL A 69 9.91 -0.51 -5.40
CA VAL A 69 11.29 -0.01 -5.35
C VAL A 69 11.55 0.77 -6.62
N ARG A 70 12.16 1.96 -6.47
CA ARG A 70 12.59 2.78 -7.60
C ARG A 70 13.99 2.38 -8.03
N ILE A 71 14.15 2.13 -9.32
CA ILE A 71 15.40 1.72 -9.96
C ILE A 71 15.47 2.33 -11.35
N THR A 72 16.68 2.42 -11.90
CA THR A 72 16.88 2.82 -13.29
C THR A 72 17.30 1.61 -14.11
N VAL A 73 16.64 1.40 -15.24
CA VAL A 73 16.98 0.35 -16.22
C VAL A 73 17.52 1.01 -17.46
N ARG A 74 18.67 0.54 -17.94
CA ARG A 74 19.30 1.00 -19.18
C ARG A 74 19.36 -0.14 -20.19
N VAL A 75 18.92 0.14 -21.41
CA VAL A 75 18.95 -0.82 -22.52
C VAL A 75 19.25 -0.12 -23.84
N ALA A 76 19.83 -0.86 -24.78
CA ALA A 76 19.95 -0.42 -26.17
C ALA A 76 18.58 -0.43 -26.88
N TYR A 77 18.43 0.40 -27.91
CA TYR A 77 17.20 0.54 -28.70
C TYR A 77 16.56 -0.78 -29.17
N PRO A 78 17.32 -1.81 -29.63
CA PRO A 78 16.72 -3.08 -30.06
C PRO A 78 15.96 -3.83 -28.95
N HIS A 79 16.23 -3.54 -27.68
CA HIS A 79 15.62 -4.20 -26.53
C HIS A 79 14.43 -3.44 -25.94
N VAL A 80 14.13 -2.23 -26.42
CA VAL A 80 13.10 -1.35 -25.85
C VAL A 80 11.72 -2.00 -25.82
N GLU A 81 11.25 -2.55 -26.94
CA GLU A 81 9.90 -3.14 -27.03
C GLU A 81 9.76 -4.36 -26.12
N ASN A 82 10.80 -5.20 -26.06
CA ASN A 82 10.81 -6.37 -25.19
C ASN A 82 10.89 -5.95 -23.71
N LEU A 83 11.65 -4.89 -23.38
CA LEU A 83 11.69 -4.34 -22.03
C LEU A 83 10.31 -3.80 -21.62
N GLN A 84 9.63 -3.04 -22.48
CA GLN A 84 8.30 -2.50 -22.16
C GLN A 84 7.31 -3.61 -21.82
N ARG A 85 7.28 -4.69 -22.61
CA ARG A 85 6.48 -5.89 -22.29
C ARG A 85 6.86 -6.53 -20.96
N LEU A 86 8.16 -6.68 -20.69
CA LEU A 86 8.64 -7.21 -19.41
C LEU A 86 8.20 -6.33 -18.23
N LEU A 87 8.25 -5.01 -18.37
CA LEU A 87 7.81 -4.08 -17.34
C LEU A 87 6.30 -4.19 -17.10
N GLU A 88 5.49 -4.33 -18.15
CA GLU A 88 4.05 -4.58 -18.03
C GLU A 88 3.75 -5.90 -17.32
N ASP A 89 4.41 -6.99 -17.73
CA ASP A 89 4.24 -8.34 -17.15
C ASP A 89 4.60 -8.37 -15.65
N LEU A 90 5.55 -7.54 -15.23
CA LEU A 90 5.96 -7.41 -13.82
C LEU A 90 5.22 -6.30 -13.06
N GLU A 91 4.17 -5.75 -13.66
CA GLU A 91 3.38 -4.62 -13.15
C GLU A 91 4.24 -3.43 -12.73
N ALA A 92 5.38 -3.20 -13.39
CA ALA A 92 6.25 -2.06 -13.11
C ALA A 92 5.63 -0.77 -13.64
N LEU A 93 5.75 0.30 -12.88
CA LEU A 93 5.30 1.63 -13.31
C LEU A 93 6.49 2.37 -13.92
N VAL A 94 6.36 2.85 -15.15
CA VAL A 94 7.35 3.74 -15.75
C VAL A 94 7.10 5.17 -15.28
N GLU A 95 8.04 5.73 -14.52
CA GLU A 95 7.95 7.10 -14.00
C GLU A 95 8.61 8.12 -14.96
N HIS A 96 9.67 7.72 -15.66
CA HIS A 96 10.38 8.56 -16.62
C HIS A 96 11.06 7.73 -17.71
N GLU A 97 11.13 8.26 -18.93
CA GLU A 97 11.85 7.69 -20.07
C GLU A 97 12.82 8.72 -20.63
N ASP A 98 14.07 8.33 -20.86
CA ASP A 98 15.10 9.17 -21.47
C ASP A 98 15.74 8.43 -22.66
N TYR A 99 15.64 9.03 -23.84
CA TYR A 99 16.14 8.46 -25.10
C TYR A 99 17.42 9.18 -25.49
N GLY A 100 18.56 8.65 -25.03
CA GLY A 100 19.89 9.13 -25.36
C GLY A 100 20.64 8.18 -26.30
N GLU A 101 21.94 8.00 -26.06
CA GLU A 101 22.75 6.96 -26.70
C GLU A 101 22.21 5.56 -26.39
N GLU A 102 21.77 5.36 -25.15
CA GLU A 102 20.97 4.24 -24.69
C GLU A 102 19.66 4.77 -24.13
N VAL A 103 18.64 3.92 -24.05
CA VAL A 103 17.35 4.27 -23.46
C VAL A 103 17.38 3.97 -21.97
N ARG A 104 16.97 4.94 -21.15
CA ARG A 104 16.89 4.82 -19.69
C ARG A 104 15.45 4.93 -19.22
N TYR A 105 15.04 3.99 -18.39
CA TYR A 105 13.74 3.95 -17.75
C TYR A 105 13.92 4.11 -16.24
N GLN A 106 13.31 5.15 -15.65
CA GLN A 106 13.10 5.18 -14.21
C GLN A 106 11.78 4.50 -13.93
N ILE A 107 11.83 3.40 -13.17
CA ILE A 107 10.66 2.57 -12.91
C ILE A 107 10.44 2.34 -11.43
N ALA A 108 9.19 2.15 -11.05
CA ALA A 108 8.78 1.67 -9.74
C ALA A 108 8.24 0.23 -9.88
N VAL A 109 9.10 -0.75 -9.62
CA VAL A 109 8.79 -2.19 -9.72
C VAL A 109 8.31 -2.74 -8.37
N PRO A 110 7.37 -3.70 -8.31
CA PRO A 110 7.07 -4.40 -7.07
C PRO A 110 8.35 -4.98 -6.44
N ALA A 111 8.55 -4.78 -5.14
CA ALA A 111 9.75 -5.25 -4.45
C ALA A 111 9.94 -6.78 -4.55
N THR A 112 8.83 -7.52 -4.73
CA THR A 112 8.79 -8.97 -4.89
C THR A 112 9.27 -9.44 -6.26
N THR A 113 9.22 -8.60 -7.29
CA THR A 113 9.60 -8.96 -8.67
C THR A 113 10.94 -8.38 -9.09
N LEU A 114 11.67 -7.69 -8.19
CA LEU A 114 12.96 -7.06 -8.49
C LEU A 114 14.02 -8.07 -8.98
N GLU A 115 14.15 -9.22 -8.33
CA GLU A 115 15.13 -10.24 -8.75
C GLU A 115 14.71 -10.91 -10.07
N THR A 116 13.41 -11.13 -10.27
CA THR A 116 12.87 -11.62 -11.53
C THR A 116 13.14 -10.64 -12.68
N LEU A 117 12.97 -9.34 -12.44
CA LEU A 117 13.33 -8.30 -13.41
C LEU A 117 14.82 -8.38 -13.76
N ARG A 118 15.69 -8.55 -12.76
CA ARG A 118 17.14 -8.67 -12.99
C ARG A 118 17.49 -9.87 -13.87
N GLU A 119 16.93 -11.04 -13.56
CA GLU A 119 17.18 -12.27 -14.33
C GLU A 119 16.65 -12.16 -15.76
N GLN A 120 15.41 -11.70 -15.93
CA GLN A 120 14.78 -11.59 -17.25
C GLN A 120 15.40 -10.48 -18.10
N LEU A 121 15.81 -9.37 -17.50
CA LEU A 121 16.55 -8.30 -18.20
C LEU A 121 17.87 -8.84 -18.75
N ALA A 122 18.64 -9.56 -17.94
CA ALA A 122 19.91 -10.13 -18.37
C ALA A 122 19.72 -11.12 -19.53
N GLN A 123 18.68 -11.97 -19.46
CA GLN A 123 18.36 -12.93 -20.51
C GLN A 123 17.92 -12.25 -21.81
N LEU A 124 17.09 -11.20 -21.72
CA LEU A 124 16.52 -10.46 -22.85
C LEU A 124 17.57 -9.63 -23.60
N THR A 125 18.59 -9.16 -22.88
CA THR A 125 19.64 -8.27 -23.39
C THR A 125 20.97 -8.98 -23.62
N SER A 126 21.03 -10.31 -23.47
CA SER A 126 22.30 -11.05 -23.47
C SER A 126 23.35 -10.49 -22.47
N GLY A 127 22.89 -9.85 -21.39
CA GLY A 127 23.72 -9.22 -20.36
C GLY A 127 24.10 -7.76 -20.62
N GLU A 128 23.64 -7.14 -21.72
CA GLU A 128 23.95 -5.73 -22.03
C GLU A 128 23.10 -4.73 -21.21
N GLY A 129 21.92 -5.14 -20.74
CA GLY A 129 21.04 -4.31 -19.93
C GLY A 129 21.52 -4.14 -18.50
N VAL A 130 21.45 -2.92 -17.97
CA VAL A 130 21.95 -2.58 -16.63
C VAL A 130 20.80 -2.11 -15.73
N LEU A 131 20.79 -2.61 -14.50
CA LEU A 131 19.96 -2.16 -13.39
C LEU A 131 20.79 -1.32 -12.43
N GLU A 132 20.43 -0.06 -12.25
CA GLU A 132 21.06 0.93 -11.35
C GLU A 132 20.15 1.25 -10.15
#